data_AF-A0A4P5QN48-F1
#
_entry.id   AF-A0A4P5QN48-F1
#
_cell.length_a   1.000
_cell.length_b   1.000
_cell.length_c   1.000
_cell.angle_alpha   90.00
_cell.angle_beta   90.00
_cell.angle_gamma   90.00
#
_symmetry.space_group_name_H-M   'P 1'
#
loop_
_entity.id
_entity.type
_entity.pdbx_description
1 polymer ?
#
loop_
_entity_poly.entity_id
_entity_poly.type
_entity_poly.pdbx_seq_one_letter_code
_entity_poly.pdbx_strand_id
1 'polypeptide(L)'
;MLTGEIRSKVDALWNAFWTGGISNPLEVIEQITYLLFLKRLDDLHTLEENKAARLKLKKLERRIFPEGKDPKGRAYDDLRWSRFKHFEAKEMFEVVDQHVFPFLRTLGGDGSTYAHHMKDARFTIPTPALLAKVVAMIDGVPMEDRDTKGDLYEYMLGKIASAGQNGQFRTPRHIVQLMVELVRPVPTDIMCDPASGTCGFPWRSVNISAGTTRKSSATRNSGTTSTTASSTPSTSTPPCSASAA
;
A
#
# COMPACT_ATOMS: atom_id res chain seq x y z
N MET A 1 12.31 0.69 -6.22
CA MET A 1 13.11 1.89 -6.54
C MET A 1 12.26 2.78 -7.44
N LEU A 2 11.80 3.91 -6.92
CA LEU A 2 11.09 4.92 -7.71
C LEU A 2 11.84 5.31 -8.97
N THR A 3 11.20 5.15 -10.12
CA THR A 3 11.64 5.67 -11.41
C THR A 3 11.67 7.21 -11.39
N GLY A 4 12.59 7.82 -12.15
CA GLY A 4 12.73 9.28 -12.23
C GLY A 4 11.44 10.00 -12.61
N GLU A 5 10.60 9.39 -13.45
CA GLU A 5 9.31 9.93 -13.86
C GLU A 5 8.33 10.09 -12.69
N ILE A 6 8.26 9.11 -11.79
CA ILE A 6 7.34 9.17 -10.64
C ILE A 6 7.81 10.25 -9.66
N ARG A 7 9.13 10.38 -9.45
CA ARG A 7 9.68 11.47 -8.62
C ARG A 7 9.34 12.84 -9.19
N SER A 8 9.47 13.01 -10.50
CA SER A 8 9.12 14.26 -11.17
C SER A 8 7.63 14.59 -11.04
N LYS A 9 6.74 13.59 -11.15
CA LYS A 9 5.30 13.77 -10.93
C LYS A 9 4.99 14.20 -9.49
N VAL A 10 5.67 13.62 -8.51
CA VAL A 10 5.52 14.00 -7.08
C VAL A 10 6.00 15.42 -6.84
N ASP A 11 7.15 15.79 -7.40
CA ASP A 11 7.69 17.14 -7.25
C ASP A 11 6.77 18.16 -7.91
N ALA A 12 6.19 17.86 -9.07
CA ALA A 12 5.18 18.70 -9.71
C ALA A 12 3.93 18.86 -8.83
N LEU A 13 3.51 17.78 -8.18
CA LEU A 13 2.36 17.77 -7.31
C LEU A 13 2.60 18.58 -6.03
N TRP A 14 3.77 18.42 -5.41
CA TRP A 14 4.24 19.24 -4.29
C TRP A 14 4.25 20.73 -4.64
N ASN A 15 4.84 21.08 -5.78
CA ASN A 15 4.92 22.46 -6.24
C ASN A 15 3.53 23.05 -6.50
N ALA A 16 2.59 22.27 -7.02
CA ALA A 16 1.22 22.73 -7.21
C ALA A 16 0.53 23.11 -5.89
N PHE A 17 0.73 22.34 -4.82
CA PHE A 17 0.20 22.67 -3.49
C PHE A 17 0.85 23.92 -2.91
N TRP A 18 2.17 24.06 -3.06
CA TRP A 18 2.91 25.24 -2.61
C TRP A 18 2.42 26.52 -3.33
N THR A 19 2.35 26.50 -4.66
CA THR A 19 1.80 27.61 -5.46
C THR A 19 0.31 27.84 -5.17
N GLY A 20 -0.40 26.79 -4.79
CA GLY A 20 -1.81 26.81 -4.42
C GLY A 20 -2.12 27.45 -3.06
N GLY A 21 -1.09 27.85 -2.30
CA GLY A 21 -1.25 28.57 -1.03
C GLY A 21 -1.15 27.70 0.22
N ILE A 22 -0.82 26.41 0.11
CA ILE A 22 -0.54 25.56 1.27
C ILE A 22 0.96 25.59 1.55
N SER A 23 1.35 26.30 2.60
CA SER A 23 2.75 26.47 3.01
C SER A 23 3.23 25.42 4.01
N ASN A 24 2.31 24.70 4.67
CA ASN A 24 2.65 23.68 5.65
C ASN A 24 2.93 22.32 4.96
N PRO A 25 4.17 21.80 4.98
CA PRO A 25 4.54 20.54 4.33
C PRO A 25 3.76 19.33 4.85
N LEU A 26 3.35 19.35 6.12
CA LEU A 26 2.58 18.26 6.72
C LEU A 26 1.16 18.21 6.13
N GLU A 27 0.51 19.37 6.02
CA GLU A 27 -0.82 19.47 5.42
C GLU A 27 -0.81 19.00 3.96
N VAL A 28 0.22 19.37 3.19
CA VAL A 28 0.38 18.91 1.81
C VAL A 28 0.37 17.38 1.75
N ILE A 29 1.14 16.72 2.59
CA ILE A 29 1.19 15.25 2.59
C ILE A 29 -0.10 14.62 3.06
N GLU A 30 -0.78 15.20 4.05
CA GLU A 30 -2.10 14.72 4.48
C GLU A 30 -3.10 14.77 3.33
N GLN A 31 -3.21 15.91 2.63
CA GLN A 31 -4.13 16.06 1.50
C GLN A 31 -3.81 15.09 0.36
N ILE A 32 -2.52 14.92 0.03
CA ILE A 32 -2.10 13.94 -0.97
C ILE A 32 -2.48 12.53 -0.54
N THR A 33 -2.24 12.19 0.72
CA THR A 33 -2.52 10.87 1.28
C THR A 33 -4.01 10.56 1.22
N TYR A 34 -4.89 11.51 1.56
CA TYR A 34 -6.34 11.33 1.45
C TYR A 34 -6.78 11.09 0.00
N LEU A 35 -6.27 11.86 -0.96
CA LEU A 35 -6.63 11.71 -2.37
C LEU A 35 -6.11 10.38 -2.96
N LEU A 36 -4.88 9.98 -2.64
CA LEU A 36 -4.33 8.68 -3.02
C LEU A 36 -5.14 7.52 -2.42
N PHE A 37 -5.56 7.69 -1.17
CA PHE A 37 -6.39 6.72 -0.50
C PHE A 37 -7.77 6.58 -1.17
N LEU A 38 -8.39 7.70 -1.55
CA LEU A 38 -9.66 7.72 -2.27
C LEU A 38 -9.57 7.03 -3.64
N LYS A 39 -8.52 7.31 -4.42
CA LYS A 39 -8.23 6.58 -5.66
C LYS A 39 -8.12 5.08 -5.41
N ARG A 40 -7.39 4.69 -4.35
CA ARG A 40 -7.21 3.27 -4.00
C ARG A 40 -8.52 2.59 -3.62
N LEU A 41 -9.41 3.26 -2.90
CA LEU A 41 -10.72 2.72 -2.57
C LEU A 41 -11.55 2.44 -3.83
N ASP A 42 -11.48 3.33 -4.81
CA ASP A 42 -12.18 3.15 -6.08
C ASP A 42 -11.58 2.02 -6.93
N ASP A 43 -10.25 1.91 -7.00
CA ASP A 43 -9.58 0.80 -7.67
C ASP A 43 -9.98 -0.56 -7.06
N LEU A 44 -10.06 -0.63 -5.73
CA LEU A 44 -10.48 -1.85 -5.03
C LEU A 44 -11.93 -2.19 -5.31
N HIS A 45 -12.83 -1.20 -5.33
CA HIS A 45 -14.23 -1.45 -5.66
C HIS A 45 -14.37 -1.90 -7.12
N THR A 46 -13.68 -1.24 -8.06
CA THR A 46 -13.66 -1.62 -9.48
C THR A 46 -13.14 -3.04 -9.69
N LEU A 47 -12.12 -3.45 -8.92
CA LEU A 47 -11.60 -4.82 -8.94
C LEU A 47 -12.67 -5.83 -8.49
N GLU A 48 -13.39 -5.54 -7.40
CA GLU A 48 -14.48 -6.39 -6.92
C GLU A 48 -15.65 -6.46 -7.92
N GLU A 49 -15.99 -5.35 -8.60
CA GLU A 49 -17.00 -5.32 -9.68
C GLU A 49 -16.59 -6.21 -10.85
N ASN A 50 -15.34 -6.08 -11.31
CA ASN A 50 -14.80 -6.91 -12.39
C ASN A 50 -14.77 -8.40 -12.00
N LYS A 51 -14.43 -8.71 -10.75
CA LYS A 51 -14.45 -10.07 -10.21
C LYS A 51 -15.88 -10.62 -10.17
N ALA A 52 -16.84 -9.84 -9.67
CA ALA A 52 -18.25 -10.23 -9.61
C ALA A 52 -18.84 -10.46 -11.01
N ALA A 53 -18.53 -9.58 -11.98
CA ALA A 53 -18.95 -9.73 -13.37
C ALA A 53 -18.37 -11.01 -14.01
N ARG A 54 -17.09 -11.29 -13.79
CA ARG A 54 -16.43 -12.50 -14.30
C ARG A 54 -16.99 -13.78 -13.70
N LEU A 55 -17.34 -13.76 -12.42
CA LEU A 55 -17.88 -14.90 -11.68
C LEU A 55 -19.42 -14.98 -11.71
N LYS A 56 -20.10 -14.05 -12.41
CA LYS A 56 -21.57 -13.91 -12.45
C LYS A 56 -22.21 -13.90 -11.06
N LEU A 57 -21.54 -13.27 -10.09
CA LEU A 57 -22.05 -13.14 -8.74
C LEU A 57 -23.16 -12.06 -8.70
N LYS A 58 -24.27 -12.37 -8.03
CA LYS A 58 -25.39 -11.43 -7.87
C LYS A 58 -25.10 -10.28 -6.90
N LYS A 59 -24.06 -10.41 -6.08
CA LYS A 59 -23.66 -9.43 -5.06
C LYS A 59 -22.15 -9.33 -4.97
N LEU A 60 -21.66 -8.13 -4.74
CA LEU A 60 -20.27 -7.85 -4.38
C LEU A 60 -19.96 -8.45 -3.00
N GLU A 61 -18.88 -9.23 -2.88
CA GLU A 61 -18.45 -9.77 -1.58
C GLU A 61 -18.00 -8.65 -0.63
N ARG A 62 -17.33 -7.62 -1.17
CA ARG A 62 -16.87 -6.45 -0.43
C ARG A 62 -17.21 -5.18 -1.17
N ARG A 63 -18.32 -4.55 -0.79
CA ARG A 63 -18.73 -3.26 -1.34
C ARG A 63 -18.20 -2.11 -0.49
N ILE A 64 -17.34 -1.28 -1.08
CA ILE A 64 -16.72 -0.15 -0.38
C ILE A 64 -17.66 1.06 -0.38
N PHE A 65 -18.21 1.40 -1.55
CA PHE A 65 -19.19 2.48 -1.71
C PHE A 65 -20.61 1.89 -1.70
N PRO A 66 -21.42 2.14 -0.66
CA PRO A 66 -22.74 1.52 -0.50
C PRO A 66 -23.73 1.99 -1.58
N GLU A 67 -24.85 1.27 -1.74
CA GLU A 67 -25.94 1.72 -2.63
C GLU A 67 -26.76 2.84 -1.97
N GLY A 68 -27.34 3.70 -2.80
CA GLY A 68 -28.22 4.76 -2.37
C GLY A 68 -27.52 6.11 -2.26
N LYS A 69 -28.01 6.93 -1.34
CA LYS A 69 -27.60 8.32 -1.17
C LYS A 69 -27.01 8.55 0.21
N ASP A 70 -26.08 9.48 0.28
CA ASP A 70 -25.55 9.98 1.53
C ASP A 70 -26.62 10.82 2.29
N PRO A 71 -26.37 11.19 3.55
CA PRO A 71 -27.32 12.00 4.34
C PRO A 71 -27.70 13.35 3.71
N LYS A 72 -26.90 13.84 2.77
CA LYS A 72 -27.13 15.10 2.02
C LYS A 72 -27.82 14.88 0.67
N GLY A 73 -28.15 13.65 0.32
CA GLY A 73 -28.94 13.31 -0.87
C GLY A 73 -28.14 13.08 -2.16
N ARG A 74 -26.81 13.04 -2.11
CA ARG A 74 -25.93 12.69 -3.24
C ARG A 74 -25.71 11.19 -3.32
N ALA A 75 -25.63 10.63 -4.52
CA ALA A 75 -25.39 9.20 -4.68
C ALA A 75 -23.99 8.81 -4.20
N TYR A 76 -23.85 7.69 -3.48
CA TYR A 76 -22.53 7.19 -3.06
C TYR A 76 -21.62 6.85 -4.24
N ASP A 77 -22.20 6.56 -5.41
CA ASP A 77 -21.42 6.36 -6.64
C ASP A 77 -20.72 7.64 -7.11
N ASP A 78 -21.25 8.83 -6.81
CA ASP A 78 -20.61 10.10 -7.18
C ASP A 78 -19.33 10.37 -6.36
N LEU A 79 -19.17 9.71 -5.21
CA LEU A 79 -17.98 9.82 -4.36
C LEU A 79 -16.79 9.01 -4.90
N ARG A 80 -17.01 8.20 -5.95
CA ARG A 80 -15.98 7.37 -6.57
C ARG A 80 -15.02 8.22 -7.39
N TRP A 81 -13.72 7.93 -7.27
CA TRP A 81 -12.66 8.62 -8.02
C TRP A 81 -12.93 8.64 -9.52
N SER A 82 -13.32 7.51 -10.09
CA SER A 82 -13.69 7.33 -11.50
C SER A 82 -14.88 8.18 -11.94
N ARG A 83 -15.68 8.74 -11.02
CA ARG A 83 -16.85 9.57 -11.32
C ARG A 83 -16.53 11.05 -11.14
N PHE A 84 -16.19 11.48 -9.93
CA PHE A 84 -16.02 12.90 -9.65
C PHE A 84 -14.85 13.53 -10.40
N LYS A 85 -13.86 12.75 -10.87
CA LYS A 85 -12.75 13.28 -11.67
C LYS A 85 -13.21 13.90 -13.01
N HIS A 86 -14.43 13.58 -13.45
CA HIS A 86 -15.03 14.11 -14.65
C HIS A 86 -16.00 15.27 -14.37
N PHE A 87 -16.22 15.63 -13.11
CA PHE A 87 -17.05 16.77 -12.76
C PHE A 87 -16.30 18.08 -12.97
N GLU A 88 -17.08 19.15 -13.15
CA GLU A 88 -16.56 20.51 -13.16
C GLU A 88 -15.84 20.81 -11.84
N ALA A 89 -14.79 21.65 -11.88
CA ALA A 89 -13.92 21.88 -10.73
C ALA A 89 -14.68 22.28 -9.46
N LYS A 90 -15.71 23.13 -9.60
CA LYS A 90 -16.55 23.58 -8.50
C LYS A 90 -17.39 22.44 -7.90
N GLU A 91 -18.00 21.62 -8.74
CA GLU A 91 -18.81 20.48 -8.28
C GLU A 91 -17.92 19.43 -7.62
N MET A 92 -16.78 19.10 -8.22
CA MET A 92 -15.80 18.18 -7.63
C MET A 92 -15.34 18.66 -6.24
N PHE A 93 -15.11 19.96 -6.07
CA PHE A 93 -14.74 20.53 -4.78
C PHE A 93 -15.83 20.33 -3.73
N GLU A 94 -17.08 20.60 -4.08
CA GLU A 94 -18.22 20.36 -3.20
C GLU A 94 -18.39 18.88 -2.86
N VAL A 95 -18.27 17.98 -3.85
CA VAL A 95 -18.35 16.52 -3.63
C VAL A 95 -17.27 16.06 -2.66
N VAL A 96 -16.01 16.46 -2.88
CA VAL A 96 -14.90 16.04 -2.04
C VAL A 96 -15.05 16.57 -0.61
N ASP A 97 -15.28 17.88 -0.46
CA ASP A 97 -15.38 18.52 0.85
C ASP A 97 -16.63 18.06 1.65
N GLN A 98 -17.80 18.12 1.01
CA GLN A 98 -19.08 17.99 1.71
C GLN A 98 -19.60 16.56 1.80
N HIS A 99 -19.10 15.63 0.98
CA HIS A 99 -19.60 14.26 0.91
C HIS A 99 -18.49 13.21 1.13
N VAL A 100 -17.36 13.33 0.43
CA VAL A 100 -16.27 12.34 0.53
C VAL A 100 -15.61 12.34 1.91
N PHE A 101 -15.20 13.50 2.44
CA PHE A 101 -14.54 13.55 3.76
C PHE A 101 -15.44 13.09 4.92
N PRO A 102 -16.74 13.45 4.98
CA PRO A 102 -17.68 12.84 5.91
C PRO A 102 -17.79 11.32 5.75
N PHE A 103 -17.83 10.81 4.52
CA PHE A 103 -17.85 9.37 4.26
C PHE A 103 -16.57 8.67 4.71
N LEU A 104 -15.39 9.25 4.44
CA LEU A 104 -14.11 8.68 4.86
C LEU A 104 -13.98 8.57 6.39
N ARG A 105 -14.61 9.48 7.14
CA ARG A 105 -14.66 9.47 8.62
C ARG A 105 -15.52 8.36 9.19
N THR A 106 -16.57 7.94 8.48
CA THR A 106 -17.48 6.87 8.90
C THR A 106 -17.11 5.51 8.34
N LEU A 107 -16.29 5.48 7.28
CA LEU A 107 -15.76 4.26 6.71
C LEU A 107 -14.93 3.51 7.79
N GLY A 108 -15.11 2.20 7.91
CA GLY A 108 -14.39 1.34 8.87
C GLY A 108 -15.12 1.00 10.18
N GLY A 109 -16.24 1.64 10.51
CA GLY A 109 -17.05 1.32 11.69
C GLY A 109 -16.38 1.64 13.04
N ASP A 110 -17.15 1.49 14.12
CA ASP A 110 -16.69 1.77 15.49
C ASP A 110 -15.59 0.76 15.91
N GLY A 111 -14.34 1.22 15.95
CA GLY A 111 -13.20 0.47 16.50
C GLY A 111 -12.18 -0.06 15.50
N SER A 112 -12.31 0.20 14.19
CA SER A 112 -11.21 -0.10 13.26
C SER A 112 -10.07 0.91 13.40
N THR A 113 -8.82 0.45 13.18
CA THR A 113 -7.64 1.34 13.11
C THR A 113 -7.81 2.45 12.08
N TYR A 114 -8.57 2.17 11.02
CA TYR A 114 -8.91 3.11 9.97
C TYR A 114 -9.77 4.28 10.48
N ALA A 115 -10.83 4.00 11.24
CA ALA A 115 -11.69 5.04 11.81
C ALA A 115 -10.93 5.94 12.80
N HIS A 116 -9.96 5.38 13.54
CA HIS A 116 -9.12 6.14 14.47
C HIS A 116 -8.23 7.16 13.76
N HIS A 117 -7.58 6.81 12.64
CA HIS A 117 -6.70 7.71 11.91
C HIS A 117 -7.45 8.73 11.03
N MET A 118 -8.69 8.43 10.64
CA MET A 118 -9.49 9.31 9.78
C MET A 118 -10.41 10.26 10.54
N LYS A 119 -10.61 10.09 11.85
CA LYS A 119 -11.54 10.89 12.67
C LYS A 119 -11.34 12.41 12.53
N ASP A 120 -10.09 12.83 12.45
CA ASP A 120 -9.69 14.24 12.34
C ASP A 120 -9.34 14.66 10.91
N ALA A 121 -9.68 13.85 9.90
CA ALA A 121 -9.43 14.18 8.52
C ALA A 121 -10.18 15.47 8.12
N ARG A 122 -9.40 16.50 7.76
CA ARG A 122 -9.90 17.79 7.29
C ARG A 122 -9.48 18.03 5.87
N PHE A 123 -10.42 18.51 5.07
CA PHE A 123 -10.13 19.00 3.74
C PHE A 123 -9.61 20.43 3.85
N THR A 124 -8.39 20.68 3.38
CA THR A 124 -7.72 21.99 3.51
C THR A 124 -7.32 22.60 2.17
N ILE A 125 -7.72 21.99 1.05
CA ILE A 125 -7.42 22.53 -0.28
C ILE A 125 -8.24 23.82 -0.48
N PRO A 126 -7.60 24.97 -0.73
CA PRO A 126 -8.29 26.26 -0.71
C PRO A 126 -9.14 26.55 -1.94
N THR A 127 -8.79 25.99 -3.12
CA THR A 127 -9.45 26.35 -4.39
C THR A 127 -9.89 25.14 -5.20
N PRO A 128 -11.04 25.23 -5.89
CA PRO A 128 -11.51 24.20 -6.82
C PRO A 128 -10.53 23.90 -7.96
N ALA A 129 -9.86 24.93 -8.49
CA ALA A 129 -8.90 24.78 -9.58
C ALA A 129 -7.67 23.96 -9.14
N LEU A 130 -7.20 24.17 -7.91
CA LEU A 130 -6.09 23.39 -7.36
C LEU A 130 -6.49 21.92 -7.19
N LEU A 131 -7.67 21.64 -6.64
CA LEU A 131 -8.17 20.28 -6.50
C LEU A 131 -8.22 19.58 -7.86
N ALA A 132 -8.83 20.20 -8.87
CA ALA A 132 -8.94 19.63 -10.21
C ALA A 132 -7.56 19.30 -10.81
N LYS A 133 -6.60 20.21 -10.67
CA LYS A 133 -5.22 20.00 -11.13
C LYS A 133 -4.55 18.83 -10.41
N VAL A 134 -4.69 18.75 -9.08
CA VAL A 134 -4.10 17.67 -8.26
C VAL A 134 -4.73 16.32 -8.59
N VAL A 135 -6.06 16.26 -8.73
CA VAL A 135 -6.78 15.04 -9.13
C VAL A 135 -6.28 14.54 -10.48
N ALA A 136 -6.14 15.42 -11.48
CA ALA A 136 -5.61 15.06 -12.79
C ALA A 136 -4.16 14.53 -12.71
N MET A 137 -3.30 15.16 -11.91
CA MET A 137 -1.92 14.69 -11.71
C MET A 137 -1.85 13.32 -11.04
N ILE A 138 -2.70 13.06 -10.04
CA ILE A 138 -2.78 11.77 -9.33
C ILE A 138 -3.32 10.66 -10.24
N ASP A 139 -4.26 10.98 -11.12
CA ASP A 139 -4.84 10.01 -12.07
C ASP A 139 -3.73 9.38 -12.93
N GLY A 140 -2.77 10.21 -13.39
CA GLY A 140 -1.60 9.79 -14.17
C GLY A 140 -0.48 9.08 -13.40
N VAL A 141 -0.62 8.84 -12.08
CA VAL A 141 0.36 8.05 -11.32
C VAL A 141 -0.03 6.57 -11.35
N PRO A 142 0.85 5.68 -11.86
CA PRO A 142 0.58 4.23 -11.87
C PRO A 142 0.56 3.71 -10.42
N MET A 143 -0.59 3.15 -10.01
CA MET A 143 -0.87 2.73 -8.64
C MET A 143 -1.09 1.21 -8.53
N GLU A 144 -0.61 0.44 -9.49
CA GLU A 144 -0.84 -1.02 -9.53
C GLU A 144 0.06 -1.77 -8.55
N ASP A 145 1.32 -1.34 -8.43
CA ASP A 145 2.31 -1.97 -7.57
C ASP A 145 2.28 -1.43 -6.12
N ARG A 146 2.30 -2.34 -5.14
CA ARG A 146 2.34 -1.99 -3.70
C ARG A 146 3.68 -1.40 -3.30
N ASP A 147 4.79 -1.85 -3.89
CA ASP A 147 6.12 -1.35 -3.54
C ASP A 147 6.30 0.10 -4.02
N THR A 148 5.79 0.42 -5.21
CA THR A 148 5.77 1.79 -5.75
C THR A 148 5.03 2.79 -4.85
N LYS A 149 3.96 2.38 -4.16
CA LYS A 149 3.21 3.22 -3.20
C LYS A 149 3.98 3.51 -1.93
N GLY A 150 4.66 2.49 -1.41
CA GLY A 150 5.54 2.62 -0.26
C GLY A 150 6.68 3.58 -0.57
N ASP A 151 7.38 3.35 -1.68
CA ASP A 151 8.48 4.22 -2.11
C ASP A 151 8.00 5.67 -2.31
N LEU A 152 6.80 5.88 -2.87
CA LEU A 152 6.18 7.20 -3.07
C LEU A 152 5.99 7.95 -1.76
N TYR A 153 5.30 7.33 -0.81
CA TYR A 153 5.07 7.90 0.52
C TYR A 153 6.40 8.19 1.20
N GLU A 154 7.36 7.30 1.02
CA GLU A 154 8.68 7.46 1.61
C GLU A 154 9.48 8.62 1.04
N TYR A 155 9.35 8.85 -0.26
CA TYR A 155 9.97 9.98 -0.95
C TYR A 155 9.37 11.31 -0.51
N MET A 156 8.04 11.38 -0.39
CA MET A 156 7.35 12.56 0.14
C MET A 156 7.79 12.89 1.57
N LEU A 157 7.87 11.87 2.44
CA LEU A 157 8.42 12.04 3.79
C LEU A 157 9.88 12.51 3.79
N GLY A 158 10.68 12.01 2.84
CA GLY A 158 12.06 12.47 2.65
C GLY A 158 12.17 13.95 2.27
N LYS A 159 11.20 14.48 1.50
CA LYS A 159 11.13 15.91 1.15
C LYS A 159 10.83 16.77 2.38
N ILE A 160 9.96 16.34 3.30
CA ILE A 160 9.79 17.05 4.59
C ILE A 160 11.10 17.07 5.38
N ALA A 161 11.75 15.92 5.50
CA ALA A 161 12.98 15.79 6.27
C ALA A 161 14.14 16.61 5.70
N SER A 162 14.13 16.88 4.40
CA SER A 162 15.12 17.74 3.73
C SER A 162 14.79 19.23 3.84
N ALA A 163 13.52 19.58 4.13
CA ALA A 163 13.05 20.96 4.26
C ALA A 163 13.15 21.53 5.70
N GLY A 164 13.67 20.77 6.67
CA GLY A 164 13.85 21.20 8.06
C GLY A 164 14.53 20.16 8.96
N GLN A 165 14.66 20.46 10.25
CA GLN A 165 15.37 19.69 11.30
C GLN A 165 14.76 18.30 11.65
N ASN A 166 14.08 17.63 10.71
CA ASN A 166 13.24 16.44 10.94
C ASN A 166 13.86 15.12 10.45
N GLY A 167 15.18 15.08 10.19
CA GLY A 167 15.92 13.85 9.87
C GLY A 167 15.89 12.78 10.97
N GLN A 168 15.36 13.11 12.16
CA GLN A 168 15.30 12.23 13.33
C GLN A 168 14.36 11.02 13.22
N PHE A 169 13.49 10.96 12.21
CA PHE A 169 12.48 9.89 12.08
C PHE A 169 12.81 8.84 11.00
N ARG A 170 14.02 8.89 10.41
CA ARG A 170 14.33 8.16 9.16
C ARG A 170 15.70 7.47 9.19
N THR A 171 15.68 6.16 8.96
CA THR A 171 16.87 5.38 8.59
C THR A 171 16.95 5.21 7.06
N PRO A 172 18.10 5.45 6.41
CA PRO A 172 18.29 5.21 4.99
C PRO A 172 17.95 3.77 4.57
N ARG A 173 17.33 3.61 3.40
CA ARG A 173 16.76 2.32 2.94
C ARG A 173 17.79 1.20 2.77
N HIS A 174 18.98 1.54 2.27
CA HIS A 174 20.06 0.57 2.12
C HIS A 174 20.56 0.05 3.48
N ILE A 175 20.50 0.88 4.54
CA ILE A 175 20.84 0.45 5.90
C ILE A 175 19.76 -0.47 6.45
N VAL A 176 18.48 -0.10 6.31
CA VAL A 176 17.36 -0.97 6.73
C VAL A 176 17.43 -2.32 6.02
N GLN A 177 17.67 -2.31 4.70
CA GLN A 177 17.78 -3.53 3.92
C GLN A 177 18.96 -4.39 4.38
N LEU A 178 20.15 -3.81 4.52
CA LEU A 178 21.33 -4.53 5.01
C LEU A 178 21.09 -5.15 6.38
N MET A 179 20.54 -4.39 7.32
CA MET A 179 20.28 -4.86 8.68
C MET A 179 19.25 -5.98 8.71
N VAL A 180 18.16 -5.88 7.95
CA VAL A 180 17.17 -6.97 7.87
C VAL A 180 17.74 -8.21 7.18
N GLU A 181 18.57 -8.04 6.14
CA GLU A 181 19.26 -9.14 5.46
C GLU A 181 20.28 -9.85 6.36
N LEU A 182 20.90 -9.13 7.29
CA LEU A 182 21.79 -9.72 8.30
C LEU A 182 21.00 -10.46 9.39
N VAL A 183 19.91 -9.86 9.87
CA VAL A 183 19.05 -10.43 10.93
C VAL A 183 18.31 -11.69 10.45
N ARG A 184 17.93 -11.76 9.15
CA ARG A 184 17.21 -12.88 8.52
C ARG A 184 16.02 -13.39 9.37
N PRO A 185 15.05 -12.52 9.66
CA PRO A 185 13.92 -12.90 10.51
C PRO A 185 13.07 -13.98 9.84
N VAL A 186 12.46 -14.85 10.65
CA VAL A 186 11.49 -15.86 10.22
C VAL A 186 10.07 -15.50 10.68
N PRO A 187 9.01 -16.02 10.04
CA PRO A 187 7.62 -15.65 10.36
C PRO A 187 7.18 -15.91 11.81
N THR A 188 7.89 -16.79 12.53
CA THR A 188 7.64 -17.10 13.94
C THR A 188 8.28 -16.10 14.90
N ASP A 189 9.13 -15.20 14.41
CA ASP A 189 9.84 -14.23 15.24
C ASP A 189 8.93 -13.06 15.61
N ILE A 190 9.06 -12.60 16.85
CA ILE A 190 8.38 -11.39 17.34
C ILE A 190 9.30 -10.20 17.09
N MET A 191 8.79 -9.21 16.36
CA MET A 191 9.51 -7.98 16.05
C MET A 191 9.05 -6.82 16.93
N CYS A 192 10.02 -6.07 17.45
CA CYS A 192 9.78 -4.82 18.14
C CYS A 192 10.79 -3.78 17.62
N ASP A 193 10.27 -2.62 17.21
CA ASP A 193 11.07 -1.45 16.88
C ASP A 193 10.62 -0.29 17.80
N PRO A 194 11.33 -0.03 18.92
CA PRO A 194 10.93 0.94 19.93
C PRO A 194 11.05 2.40 19.46
N ALA A 195 11.70 2.64 18.31
CA ALA A 195 11.85 3.94 17.68
C ALA A 195 11.43 3.87 16.20
N SER A 196 10.30 3.20 15.94
CA SER A 196 9.91 2.79 14.58
C SER A 196 9.78 3.89 13.54
N GLY A 197 9.55 5.15 13.95
CA GLY A 197 9.42 6.27 13.03
C GLY A 197 8.39 5.97 11.94
N THR A 198 8.87 5.80 10.70
CA THR A 198 8.04 5.45 9.52
C THR A 198 7.84 3.93 9.32
N CYS A 199 8.13 3.13 10.34
CA CYS A 199 8.05 1.67 10.38
C CYS A 199 8.89 0.95 9.31
N GLY A 200 10.09 1.47 9.01
CA GLY A 200 10.96 0.93 7.96
C GLY A 200 11.45 -0.51 8.21
N PHE A 201 11.90 -0.81 9.44
CA PHE A 201 12.43 -2.13 9.79
C PHE A 201 11.34 -3.22 9.86
N PRO A 202 10.20 -3.02 10.54
CA PRO A 202 9.13 -4.02 10.56
C PRO A 202 8.60 -4.29 9.16
N TRP A 203 8.38 -3.25 8.35
CA TRP A 203 7.86 -3.38 7.00
C TRP A 203 8.80 -4.20 6.09
N ARG A 204 10.11 -3.90 6.10
CA ARG A 204 11.07 -4.60 5.25
C ARG A 204 11.21 -6.07 5.63
N SER A 205 11.12 -6.39 6.91
CA SER A 205 11.25 -7.73 7.44
C SER A 205 10.11 -8.67 7.02
N VAL A 206 8.88 -8.16 6.99
CA VAL A 206 7.72 -8.90 6.50
C VAL A 206 7.87 -9.26 5.01
N ASN A 207 8.36 -8.32 4.19
CA ASN A 207 8.54 -8.54 2.75
C ASN A 207 9.64 -9.57 2.43
N ILE A 208 10.76 -9.60 3.16
CA ILE A 208 11.84 -10.59 2.94
C ILE A 208 11.39 -12.00 3.37
N SER A 209 10.66 -12.12 4.49
CA SER A 209 10.12 -13.39 4.97
C SER A 209 9.12 -14.00 3.97
N ALA A 210 8.26 -13.17 3.38
CA ALA A 210 7.32 -13.58 2.34
C ALA A 210 8.01 -14.04 1.04
N GLY A 211 9.11 -13.38 0.64
CA GLY A 211 9.90 -13.74 -0.55
C GLY A 211 10.71 -15.03 -0.39
N THR A 212 11.26 -15.28 0.81
CA THR A 212 12.03 -16.50 1.11
C THR A 212 11.14 -17.74 1.13
N THR A 213 9.90 -17.61 1.64
CA THR A 213 8.91 -18.69 1.65
C THR A 213 8.48 -19.10 0.23
N ARG A 214 8.44 -18.15 -0.72
CA ARG A 214 8.15 -18.43 -2.14
C ARG A 214 9.30 -19.12 -2.88
N LYS A 215 10.56 -18.87 -2.51
CA LYS A 215 11.71 -19.54 -3.15
C LYS A 215 11.92 -20.96 -2.65
N SER A 216 11.61 -21.27 -1.39
CA SER A 216 11.80 -22.63 -0.86
C SER A 216 10.79 -23.66 -1.39
N SER A 217 9.60 -23.22 -1.81
CA SER A 217 8.61 -24.10 -2.45
C SER A 217 8.91 -24.40 -3.92
N ALA A 218 9.63 -23.51 -4.62
CA ALA A 218 10.02 -23.73 -6.01
C ALA A 218 11.14 -24.78 -6.16
N THR A 219 12.00 -24.96 -5.16
CA THR A 219 13.14 -25.90 -5.23
C THR A 219 12.77 -27.34 -4.84
N ARG A 220 11.54 -27.62 -4.38
CA ARG A 220 11.13 -29.00 -3.99
C ARG A 220 10.57 -29.86 -5.13
N ASN A 221 10.37 -29.32 -6.33
CA ASN A 221 9.69 -30.03 -7.43
C ASN A 221 10.58 -30.41 -8.64
N SER A 222 11.91 -30.42 -8.48
CA SER A 222 12.84 -30.88 -9.53
C SER A 222 13.68 -32.07 -9.07
N GLY A 223 13.04 -33.23 -8.89
CA GLY A 223 13.73 -34.44 -8.47
C GLY A 223 12.83 -35.67 -8.45
N THR A 224 12.21 -36.02 -9.58
CA THR A 224 11.61 -37.35 -9.75
C THR A 224 11.85 -37.83 -11.17
N THR A 225 13.03 -38.39 -11.41
CA THR A 225 13.26 -39.29 -12.54
C THR A 225 13.44 -40.70 -11.98
N SER A 226 12.42 -41.51 -12.29
CA SER A 226 12.36 -42.95 -12.17
C SER A 226 13.60 -43.63 -12.75
N THR A 227 14.18 -44.59 -12.03
CA THR A 227 15.04 -45.62 -12.64
C THR A 227 14.61 -46.98 -12.13
N THR A 228 14.20 -47.81 -13.07
CA THR A 228 13.71 -49.18 -12.94
C THR A 228 14.84 -50.16 -12.62
N ALA A 229 14.48 -51.26 -11.98
CA ALA A 229 15.34 -52.33 -11.46
C ALA A 229 16.05 -53.18 -12.53
N SER A 230 17.20 -53.78 -12.20
CA SER A 230 17.54 -55.18 -12.54
C SER A 230 18.79 -55.73 -11.80
N SER A 231 18.61 -56.96 -11.28
CA SER A 231 19.57 -58.06 -11.03
C SER A 231 20.78 -57.95 -10.08
N THR A 232 20.71 -58.81 -9.06
CA THR A 232 21.70 -59.47 -8.17
C THR A 232 22.77 -60.30 -8.94
N PRO A 233 23.94 -60.76 -8.35
CA PRO A 233 23.99 -61.58 -7.13
C PRO A 233 25.14 -61.44 -6.11
N SER A 234 24.77 -61.82 -4.88
CA SER A 234 25.48 -62.39 -3.72
C SER A 234 27.00 -62.49 -3.68
N THR A 235 27.60 -62.07 -2.55
CA THR A 235 28.39 -62.97 -1.67
C THR A 235 28.65 -62.38 -0.27
N SER A 236 28.38 -63.23 0.74
CA SER A 236 28.98 -63.37 2.09
C SER A 236 29.05 -62.21 3.10
N THR A 237 28.19 -62.35 4.12
CA THR A 237 28.34 -62.07 5.58
C THR A 237 29.73 -62.36 6.18
N PRO A 238 30.13 -61.86 7.39
CA PRO A 238 29.29 -61.75 8.60
C PRO A 238 29.45 -60.48 9.49
N PRO A 239 28.59 -60.34 10.53
CA PRO A 239 28.50 -59.14 11.35
C PRO A 239 29.41 -59.23 12.57
N CYS A 240 29.85 -58.08 13.10
CA CYS A 240 30.34 -58.01 14.47
C CYS A 240 29.57 -56.93 15.23
N SER A 241 28.92 -57.40 16.28
CA SER A 241 28.07 -56.72 17.23
C SER A 241 28.86 -55.88 18.24
N ALA A 242 28.23 -54.75 18.60
CA ALA A 242 28.02 -54.28 19.98
C ALA A 242 29.20 -53.91 20.91
N SER A 243 28.97 -52.78 21.58
CA SER A 243 29.31 -52.47 22.97
C SER A 243 30.75 -52.04 23.26
N ALA A 244 30.94 -50.83 23.80
CA ALA A 244 30.86 -50.58 25.24
C ALA A 244 31.53 -49.22 25.60
N ALA A 245 30.99 -48.63 26.67
CA ALA A 245 31.55 -47.58 27.54
C ALA A 245 31.50 -46.13 27.04
#